data_AF-A0A927U9A3-F1
#
_entry.id   AF-A0A927U9A3-F1
#
_cell.length_a   1.000
_cell.length_b   1.000
_cell.length_c   1.000
_cell.angle_alpha   90.00
_cell.angle_beta   90.00
_cell.angle_gamma   90.00
#
_symmetry.space_group_name_H-M   'P 1'
#
loop_
_entity.id
_entity.type
_entity.pdbx_description
1 polymer ?
#
loop_
_entity_poly.entity_id
_entity_poly.type
_entity_poly.pdbx_seq_one_letter_code
_entity_poly.pdbx_strand_id
1 'polypeptide(L)'
;MDFTMRDLKAKELLEYDFLDDWKEVSNIEIYDEFVDTVDLDKYFIYKMATLNNKPDEIYKNSLNYWEAVRDKYARKKGRGYVYCIEDPDTYSEKLQNIYKAIYEDNYLNITKDNEGRICGDTMNSITTTMSKYFRLIYADDEKYYRSKIKGNGFINECGKPYNGSLSQSLEIYIREKDSEKLKESISEDAKNFIRYSHTLGNFIPVPAKTFNVPRSTSTKDYWDLTLLRIYNWYKENESSDKSLKKDAILKTVENECDCNKNKELCLLLGRNRANVKLCIKWLCEFGSWDSFVKKNYMQSFVIEEGNGNYGEPLELWKGHFERNEDSTFKNPMPLCKEQCEEFFKNATERIKERSENMAEKFQQNNR
;
A
#
# COMPACT_ATOMS: atom_id res chain seq x y z
N MET A 1 -4.84 -6.69 -29.97
CA MET A 1 -3.90 -7.79 -29.69
C MET A 1 -4.46 -8.50 -28.48
N ASP A 2 -5.03 -9.69 -28.66
CA ASP A 2 -5.45 -10.52 -27.52
C ASP A 2 -4.18 -10.91 -26.76
N PHE A 3 -3.92 -10.23 -25.65
CA PHE A 3 -2.83 -10.53 -24.73
C PHE A 3 -3.25 -11.79 -23.96
N THR A 4 -3.08 -12.96 -24.57
CA THR A 4 -3.46 -14.21 -23.93
C THR A 4 -2.61 -14.41 -22.68
N MET A 5 -3.26 -14.47 -21.51
CA MET A 5 -2.63 -14.67 -20.18
C MET A 5 -1.69 -15.89 -20.10
N ARG A 6 -1.70 -16.78 -21.10
CA ARG A 6 -0.78 -17.92 -21.25
C ARG A 6 0.69 -17.53 -21.42
N ASP A 7 0.99 -16.30 -21.87
CA ASP A 7 2.36 -15.90 -22.22
C ASP A 7 3.10 -15.13 -21.11
N LEU A 8 2.42 -14.77 -20.01
CA LEU A 8 3.06 -14.11 -18.87
C LEU A 8 3.99 -15.10 -18.14
N LYS A 9 5.30 -14.93 -18.34
CA LYS A 9 6.32 -15.75 -17.65
C LYS A 9 6.34 -15.37 -16.16
N ALA A 10 6.62 -16.33 -15.25
CA ALA A 10 6.73 -16.05 -13.81
C ALA A 10 7.64 -14.86 -13.53
N LYS A 11 8.82 -14.84 -14.16
CA LYS A 11 9.79 -13.75 -14.01
C LYS A 11 9.21 -12.39 -14.41
N GLU A 12 8.39 -12.35 -15.45
CA GLU A 12 7.72 -11.12 -15.89
C GLU A 12 6.69 -10.65 -14.86
N LEU A 13 5.98 -11.59 -14.21
CA LEU A 13 4.96 -11.27 -13.20
C LEU A 13 5.56 -10.76 -11.88
N LEU A 14 6.73 -11.27 -11.46
CA LEU A 14 7.39 -10.88 -10.20
C LEU A 14 7.85 -9.43 -10.19
N GLU A 15 8.30 -8.95 -11.34
CA GLU A 15 8.82 -7.60 -11.54
C GLU A 15 7.81 -6.69 -12.25
N TYR A 16 6.61 -7.20 -12.55
CA TYR A 16 5.58 -6.41 -13.21
C TYR A 16 5.12 -5.28 -12.30
N ASP A 17 5.30 -4.07 -12.80
CA ASP A 17 4.87 -2.83 -12.16
C ASP A 17 3.47 -2.49 -12.63
N PHE A 18 2.47 -2.70 -11.78
CA PHE A 18 1.07 -2.50 -12.17
C PHE A 18 0.72 -1.04 -12.45
N LEU A 19 1.57 -0.07 -12.08
CA LEU A 19 1.45 1.31 -12.57
C LEU A 19 1.59 1.40 -14.09
N ASP A 20 2.24 0.43 -14.73
CA ASP A 20 2.30 0.34 -16.18
C ASP A 20 0.94 -0.04 -16.81
N ASP A 21 -0.15 -0.25 -16.07
CA ASP A 21 -1.47 -0.55 -16.67
C ASP A 21 -2.31 0.70 -17.06
N TRP A 22 -1.69 1.88 -17.12
CA TRP A 22 -2.37 3.12 -17.49
C TRP A 22 -2.88 3.18 -18.95
N LYS A 23 -3.80 4.11 -19.23
CA LYS A 23 -4.42 4.32 -20.56
C LYS A 23 -3.55 5.21 -21.47
N GLU A 24 -3.33 4.78 -22.71
CA GLU A 24 -2.55 5.53 -23.72
C GLU A 24 -3.39 6.51 -24.54
N VAL A 25 -2.76 7.61 -25.01
CA VAL A 25 -3.24 8.40 -26.16
C VAL A 25 -2.16 8.37 -27.24
N SER A 26 -2.50 7.90 -28.44
CA SER A 26 -1.54 7.68 -29.51
C SER A 26 -1.11 8.98 -30.18
N ASN A 27 0.20 9.21 -30.18
CA ASN A 27 1.05 9.77 -31.24
C ASN A 27 2.38 10.20 -30.59
N ILE A 28 3.53 9.82 -31.16
CA ILE A 28 4.85 10.54 -31.20
C ILE A 28 6.08 9.62 -31.05
N GLU A 29 7.11 10.02 -31.81
CA GLU A 29 8.48 9.51 -31.95
C GLU A 29 9.39 9.74 -30.71
N ILE A 30 10.44 8.90 -30.61
CA ILE A 30 11.32 8.76 -29.44
C ILE A 30 12.60 9.59 -29.61
N TYR A 31 12.98 10.34 -28.57
CA TYR A 31 14.33 10.93 -28.42
C TYR A 31 14.89 10.59 -27.03
N ASP A 32 16.14 10.12 -27.02
CA ASP A 32 16.84 9.59 -25.86
C ASP A 32 17.63 10.66 -25.10
N GLU A 33 17.61 10.54 -23.77
CA GLU A 33 18.72 10.69 -22.81
C GLU A 33 18.11 10.99 -21.43
N PHE A 34 18.43 10.18 -20.40
CA PHE A 34 18.65 10.59 -19.00
C PHE A 34 19.01 9.38 -18.13
N VAL A 35 19.66 9.71 -17.02
CA VAL A 35 20.47 8.88 -16.12
C VAL A 35 19.71 8.49 -14.85
N ASP A 36 19.89 7.25 -14.38
CA ASP A 36 19.73 6.62 -13.03
C ASP A 36 18.79 7.14 -11.90
N THR A 37 18.01 8.22 -12.03
CA THR A 37 17.03 8.70 -11.02
C THR A 37 15.62 8.09 -11.13
N VAL A 38 15.48 7.06 -11.96
CA VAL A 38 14.20 6.52 -12.47
C VAL A 38 13.20 6.17 -11.36
N ASP A 39 13.66 5.64 -10.23
CA ASP A 39 12.76 5.18 -9.17
C ASP A 39 12.10 6.35 -8.42
N LEU A 40 12.85 7.38 -8.04
CA LEU A 40 12.28 8.55 -7.35
C LEU A 40 11.39 9.38 -8.27
N ASP A 41 11.79 9.54 -9.53
CA ASP A 41 10.94 10.17 -10.54
C ASP A 41 9.61 9.41 -10.63
N LYS A 42 9.64 8.08 -10.81
CA LYS A 42 8.45 7.24 -10.84
C LYS A 42 7.51 7.48 -9.66
N TYR A 43 8.02 7.53 -8.44
CA TYR A 43 7.22 7.82 -7.24
C TYR A 43 6.47 9.16 -7.36
N PHE A 44 7.17 10.24 -7.74
CA PHE A 44 6.56 11.55 -7.84
C PHE A 44 5.65 11.70 -9.07
N ILE A 45 5.91 10.98 -10.18
CA ILE A 45 5.00 10.97 -11.34
C ILE A 45 3.63 10.40 -10.93
N TYR A 46 3.61 9.24 -10.27
CA TYR A 46 2.37 8.61 -9.77
C TYR A 46 1.62 9.55 -8.82
N LYS A 47 2.33 10.21 -7.90
CA LYS A 47 1.69 11.06 -6.91
C LYS A 47 1.21 12.41 -7.40
N MET A 48 1.85 12.99 -8.41
CA MET A 48 1.42 14.26 -8.99
C MET A 48 0.06 14.18 -9.70
N ALA A 49 -0.31 13.02 -10.26
CA ALA A 49 -1.65 12.81 -10.83
C ALA A 49 -2.77 13.06 -9.80
N THR A 50 -2.49 12.86 -8.50
CA THR A 50 -3.44 13.06 -7.40
C THR A 50 -3.54 14.52 -6.92
N LEU A 51 -2.64 15.42 -7.37
CA LEU A 51 -2.49 16.80 -6.87
C LEU A 51 -3.07 17.89 -7.80
N ASN A 52 -3.66 17.53 -8.95
CA ASN A 52 -4.05 18.42 -10.06
C ASN A 52 -5.07 19.56 -9.77
N ASN A 53 -5.39 19.87 -8.51
CA ASN A 53 -6.41 20.84 -8.14
C ASN A 53 -5.89 22.07 -7.34
N LYS A 54 -4.62 22.48 -7.44
CA LYS A 54 -4.11 23.66 -6.70
C LYS A 54 -3.27 24.64 -7.55
N PRO A 55 -3.67 25.93 -7.68
CA PRO A 55 -3.08 26.89 -8.62
C PRO A 55 -2.03 27.84 -7.99
N ASP A 56 -1.06 27.33 -7.24
CA ASP A 56 0.07 28.16 -6.74
C ASP A 56 1.28 28.10 -7.69
N GLU A 57 2.15 29.12 -7.68
CA GLU A 57 3.30 29.25 -8.59
C GLU A 57 4.31 28.10 -8.48
N ILE A 58 4.52 27.59 -7.26
CA ILE A 58 5.30 26.37 -7.01
C ILE A 58 4.67 25.17 -7.76
N TYR A 59 3.33 25.08 -7.80
CA TYR A 59 2.64 24.00 -8.50
C TYR A 59 2.75 24.13 -10.02
N LYS A 60 2.89 25.35 -10.58
CA LYS A 60 3.15 25.51 -12.03
C LYS A 60 4.50 24.94 -12.43
N ASN A 61 5.55 25.23 -11.66
CA ASN A 61 6.88 24.66 -11.91
C ASN A 61 6.88 23.14 -11.70
N SER A 62 6.17 22.66 -10.66
CA SER A 62 5.96 21.22 -10.45
C SER A 62 5.18 20.57 -11.57
N LEU A 63 4.17 21.23 -12.13
CA LEU A 63 3.35 20.72 -13.23
C LEU A 63 4.17 20.61 -14.51
N ASN A 64 4.92 21.64 -14.88
CA ASN A 64 5.81 21.61 -16.05
C ASN A 64 6.88 20.51 -15.91
N TYR A 65 7.47 20.36 -14.72
CA TYR A 65 8.40 19.28 -14.45
C TYR A 65 7.70 17.91 -14.57
N TRP A 66 6.51 17.77 -13.98
CA TRP A 66 5.74 16.55 -14.03
C TRP A 66 5.36 16.14 -15.46
N GLU A 67 4.83 17.06 -16.27
CA GLU A 67 4.47 16.77 -17.67
C GLU A 67 5.70 16.27 -18.43
N ALA A 68 6.85 16.96 -18.27
CA ALA A 68 8.10 16.56 -18.92
C ALA A 68 8.59 15.16 -18.48
N VAL A 69 8.56 14.86 -17.18
CA VAL A 69 9.04 13.58 -16.64
C VAL A 69 8.07 12.44 -16.96
N ARG A 70 6.76 12.68 -16.85
CA ARG A 70 5.70 11.72 -17.20
C ARG A 70 5.77 11.32 -18.66
N ASP A 71 5.82 12.30 -19.57
CA ASP A 71 5.87 12.05 -21.01
C ASP A 71 7.14 11.30 -21.39
N LYS A 72 8.24 11.61 -20.71
CA LYS A 72 9.51 10.92 -20.89
C LYS A 72 9.46 9.46 -20.41
N TYR A 73 8.92 9.22 -19.22
CA TYR A 73 8.74 7.86 -18.71
C TYR A 73 7.86 7.04 -19.66
N ALA A 74 6.77 7.62 -20.15
CA ALA A 74 5.90 7.00 -21.14
C ALA A 74 6.68 6.62 -22.42
N ARG A 75 7.46 7.55 -22.99
CA ARG A 75 8.31 7.27 -24.15
C ARG A 75 9.33 6.17 -23.92
N LYS A 76 9.98 6.13 -22.75
CA LYS A 76 10.92 5.05 -22.37
C LYS A 76 10.25 3.67 -22.35
N LYS A 77 8.96 3.61 -22.02
CA LYS A 77 8.14 2.40 -22.04
C LYS A 77 7.56 2.10 -23.43
N GLY A 78 7.97 2.83 -24.47
CA GLY A 78 7.44 2.69 -25.82
C GLY A 78 6.03 3.25 -25.98
N ARG A 79 5.59 4.12 -25.08
CA ARG A 79 4.24 4.70 -25.06
C ARG A 79 4.27 6.14 -25.57
N GLY A 80 3.14 6.59 -26.09
CA GLY A 80 2.92 7.98 -26.51
C GLY A 80 2.78 8.93 -25.32
N TYR A 81 1.79 9.81 -25.37
CA TYR A 81 1.49 10.72 -24.27
C TYR A 81 0.58 10.05 -23.23
N VAL A 82 0.83 10.30 -21.94
CA VAL A 82 0.03 9.74 -20.84
C VAL A 82 -0.73 10.86 -20.18
N TYR A 83 -2.06 10.77 -20.16
CA TYR A 83 -2.88 11.81 -19.53
C TYR A 83 -2.84 11.71 -18.00
N CYS A 84 -2.93 10.49 -17.47
CA CYS A 84 -2.96 10.21 -16.03
C CYS A 84 -2.43 8.82 -15.73
N ILE A 85 -1.82 8.68 -14.55
CA ILE A 85 -1.51 7.40 -13.93
C ILE A 85 -2.59 7.14 -12.89
N GLU A 86 -3.50 6.20 -13.17
CA GLU A 86 -4.52 5.78 -12.21
C GLU A 86 -3.92 4.76 -11.23
N ASP A 87 -4.50 4.65 -10.04
CA ASP A 87 -4.15 3.57 -9.10
C ASP A 87 -4.57 2.23 -9.73
N PRO A 88 -3.66 1.24 -9.84
CA PRO A 88 -3.96 0.02 -10.58
C PRO A 88 -4.83 -0.98 -9.81
N ASP A 89 -5.11 -0.74 -8.53
CA ASP A 89 -5.78 -1.66 -7.61
C ASP A 89 -7.03 -2.37 -8.20
N THR A 90 -7.93 -1.63 -8.82
CA THR A 90 -9.26 -2.06 -9.26
C THR A 90 -9.36 -2.06 -10.79
N TYR A 91 -8.55 -1.25 -11.46
CA TYR A 91 -8.65 -1.01 -12.91
C TYR A 91 -7.66 -1.80 -13.76
N SER A 92 -6.64 -2.42 -13.15
CA SER A 92 -5.72 -3.29 -13.88
C SER A 92 -6.41 -4.59 -14.32
N GLU A 93 -6.68 -4.74 -15.62
CA GLU A 93 -7.22 -5.99 -16.18
C GLU A 93 -6.33 -7.20 -15.87
N LYS A 94 -5.00 -7.01 -15.91
CA LYS A 94 -4.02 -8.04 -15.55
C LYS A 94 -4.20 -8.48 -14.10
N LEU A 95 -4.29 -7.53 -13.16
CA LEU A 95 -4.49 -7.82 -11.74
C LEU A 95 -5.84 -8.52 -11.49
N GLN A 96 -6.91 -8.07 -12.16
CA GLN A 96 -8.22 -8.71 -12.09
C GLN A 96 -8.16 -10.18 -12.54
N ASN A 97 -7.45 -10.47 -13.63
CA ASN A 97 -7.29 -11.84 -14.15
C ASN A 97 -6.46 -12.71 -13.22
N ILE A 98 -5.40 -12.16 -12.62
CA ILE A 98 -4.60 -12.87 -11.62
C ILE A 98 -5.47 -13.22 -10.41
N TYR A 99 -6.27 -12.27 -9.90
CA TYR A 99 -7.15 -12.53 -8.78
C TYR A 99 -8.15 -13.65 -9.05
N LYS A 100 -8.84 -13.60 -10.19
CA LYS A 100 -9.78 -14.66 -10.61
C LYS A 100 -9.09 -16.02 -10.76
N ALA A 101 -7.81 -16.04 -11.12
CA ALA A 101 -7.08 -17.28 -11.28
C ALA A 101 -6.62 -17.89 -9.96
N ILE A 102 -6.29 -17.10 -8.93
CA ILE A 102 -5.64 -17.63 -7.70
C ILE A 102 -6.52 -17.60 -6.44
N TYR A 103 -7.64 -16.87 -6.45
CA TYR A 103 -8.58 -16.80 -5.33
C TYR A 103 -9.88 -17.55 -5.65
N GLU A 104 -10.52 -18.12 -4.62
CA GLU A 104 -11.83 -18.75 -4.75
C GLU A 104 -12.95 -17.68 -4.87
N ASP A 105 -14.03 -18.01 -5.58
CA ASP A 105 -15.12 -17.08 -5.91
C ASP A 105 -15.83 -16.50 -4.67
N ASN A 106 -16.00 -17.29 -3.62
CA ASN A 106 -16.62 -16.82 -2.38
C ASN A 106 -15.82 -15.69 -1.73
N TYR A 107 -14.48 -15.71 -1.80
CA TYR A 107 -13.64 -14.62 -1.31
C TYR A 107 -13.82 -13.37 -2.17
N LEU A 108 -13.81 -13.54 -3.49
CA LEU A 108 -13.87 -12.43 -4.44
C LEU A 108 -15.24 -11.76 -4.50
N ASN A 109 -16.32 -12.48 -4.22
CA ASN A 109 -17.67 -11.91 -4.32
C ASN A 109 -17.91 -10.76 -3.33
N ILE A 110 -17.29 -10.77 -2.15
CA ILE A 110 -17.41 -9.70 -1.15
C ILE A 110 -16.51 -8.50 -1.49
N THR A 111 -15.47 -8.71 -2.30
CA THR A 111 -14.52 -7.67 -2.70
C THR A 111 -14.96 -6.94 -3.97
N LYS A 112 -16.01 -7.40 -4.66
CA LYS A 112 -16.49 -6.76 -5.89
C LYS A 112 -17.22 -5.44 -5.64
N ASP A 113 -16.98 -4.45 -6.49
CA ASP A 113 -17.77 -3.23 -6.55
C ASP A 113 -19.11 -3.44 -7.30
N ASN A 114 -19.88 -2.36 -7.46
CA ASN A 114 -21.18 -2.40 -8.13
C ASN A 114 -21.07 -2.73 -9.64
N GLU A 115 -19.88 -2.63 -10.23
CA GLU A 115 -19.59 -2.97 -11.62
C GLU A 115 -18.99 -4.38 -11.75
N GLY A 116 -18.87 -5.12 -10.64
CA GLY A 116 -18.33 -6.47 -10.61
C GLY A 116 -16.80 -6.54 -10.65
N ARG A 117 -16.09 -5.41 -10.50
CA ARG A 117 -14.62 -5.36 -10.43
C ARG A 117 -14.17 -5.71 -9.02
N ILE A 118 -13.15 -6.55 -8.91
CA ILE A 118 -12.53 -6.91 -7.64
C ILE A 118 -11.80 -5.67 -7.10
N CYS A 119 -12.24 -5.14 -5.98
CA CYS A 119 -11.51 -4.09 -5.27
C CYS A 119 -10.27 -4.69 -4.60
N GLY A 120 -9.12 -4.10 -4.90
CA GLY A 120 -7.87 -4.34 -4.18
C GLY A 120 -7.56 -3.21 -3.21
N ASP A 121 -6.51 -3.41 -2.42
CA ASP A 121 -5.78 -2.35 -1.72
C ASP A 121 -4.29 -2.63 -1.89
N THR A 122 -3.49 -1.57 -1.88
CA THR A 122 -2.05 -1.69 -1.69
C THR A 122 -1.80 -1.89 -0.20
N MET A 123 -1.21 -3.02 0.19
CA MET A 123 -0.98 -3.38 1.59
C MET A 123 -0.16 -2.31 2.31
N ASN A 124 0.98 -1.93 1.73
CA ASN A 124 1.84 -0.87 2.26
C ASN A 124 1.96 0.28 1.25
N SER A 125 1.41 1.44 1.62
CA SER A 125 1.44 2.65 0.78
C SER A 125 2.85 3.23 0.70
N ILE A 126 3.33 3.45 -0.53
CA ILE A 126 4.60 4.15 -0.77
C ILE A 126 4.61 5.57 -0.21
N THR A 127 3.45 6.24 -0.24
CA THR A 127 3.31 7.65 0.13
C THR A 127 3.69 7.91 1.57
N THR A 128 3.17 7.09 2.47
CA THR A 128 3.17 7.38 3.90
C THR A 128 4.59 7.42 4.43
N THR A 129 5.36 6.35 4.19
CA THR A 129 6.72 6.26 4.69
C THR A 129 7.68 7.11 3.88
N MET A 130 7.56 7.19 2.55
CA MET A 130 8.45 8.03 1.74
C MET A 130 8.30 9.51 2.10
N SER A 131 7.06 10.01 2.26
CA SER A 131 6.87 11.40 2.68
C SER A 131 7.47 11.67 4.06
N LYS A 132 7.38 10.73 4.99
CA LYS A 132 8.03 10.84 6.30
C LYS A 132 9.56 10.78 6.20
N TYR A 133 10.11 9.92 5.35
CA TYR A 133 11.54 9.77 5.12
C TYR A 133 12.18 11.03 4.55
N PHE A 134 11.59 11.63 3.50
CA PHE A 134 12.02 12.92 2.95
C PHE A 134 12.06 14.01 4.03
N ARG A 135 11.05 14.07 4.90
CA ARG A 135 11.02 15.04 6.00
C ARG A 135 12.12 14.82 7.02
N LEU A 136 12.49 13.58 7.28
CA LEU A 136 13.56 13.24 8.22
C LEU A 136 14.95 13.58 7.65
N ILE A 137 15.18 13.35 6.35
CA ILE A 137 16.44 13.72 5.67
C ILE A 137 16.71 15.22 5.75
N TYR A 138 15.66 16.03 5.59
CA TYR A 138 15.78 17.49 5.56
C TYR A 138 15.34 18.15 6.86
N ALA A 139 15.14 17.41 7.96
CA ALA A 139 14.56 17.93 9.20
C ALA A 139 15.33 19.12 9.80
N ASP A 140 16.65 19.14 9.64
CA ASP A 140 17.55 20.20 10.15
C ASP A 140 17.80 21.32 9.12
N ASP A 141 17.20 21.24 7.94
CA ASP A 141 17.41 22.20 6.87
C ASP A 141 16.43 23.38 7.00
N GLU A 142 16.96 24.52 7.46
CA GLU A 142 16.16 25.73 7.71
C GLU A 142 15.44 26.24 6.46
N LYS A 143 15.92 25.91 5.24
CA LYS A 143 15.23 26.23 3.98
C LYS A 143 13.84 25.62 3.90
N TYR A 144 13.63 24.47 4.56
CA TYR A 144 12.38 23.71 4.53
C TYR A 144 11.61 23.79 5.84
N TYR A 145 12.29 24.02 6.97
CA TYR A 145 11.70 23.91 8.31
C TYR A 145 12.07 25.08 9.23
N ARG A 146 11.98 26.33 8.74
CA ARG A 146 12.13 27.54 9.55
C ARG A 146 11.39 27.43 10.90
N SER A 147 12.15 27.49 12.00
CA SER A 147 11.75 27.58 13.42
C SER A 147 11.35 26.29 14.15
N LYS A 148 12.13 25.99 15.20
CA LYS A 148 11.93 24.91 16.18
C LYS A 148 10.75 25.19 17.14
N ILE A 149 9.96 24.13 17.37
CA ILE A 149 9.37 23.67 18.64
C ILE A 149 8.42 24.63 19.36
N LYS A 150 7.10 24.36 19.26
CA LYS A 150 6.19 24.29 20.43
C LYS A 150 4.94 23.47 20.08
N GLY A 151 4.86 22.25 20.62
CA GLY A 151 3.66 21.40 20.61
C GLY A 151 3.33 20.73 19.27
N ASN A 152 3.77 19.48 19.08
CA ASN A 152 3.26 18.49 18.11
C ASN A 152 2.90 18.95 16.68
N GLY A 153 3.65 19.87 16.07
CA GLY A 153 3.52 20.19 14.66
C GLY A 153 4.54 21.23 14.18
N PHE A 154 5.04 21.04 12.97
CA PHE A 154 5.80 22.04 12.21
C PHE A 154 4.83 23.19 11.87
N ILE A 155 5.27 24.45 11.68
CA ILE A 155 4.40 25.58 11.32
C ILE A 155 4.99 26.23 10.06
N ASN A 156 4.18 26.55 9.04
CA ASN A 156 4.67 27.22 7.82
C ASN A 156 4.89 28.73 8.04
N GLU A 157 5.48 29.42 7.05
CA GLU A 157 5.76 30.86 7.07
C GLU A 157 4.51 31.75 7.31
N CYS A 158 3.31 31.17 7.20
CA CYS A 158 2.02 31.81 7.44
C CYS A 158 1.42 31.48 8.83
N GLY A 159 2.16 30.85 9.74
CA GLY A 159 1.68 30.54 11.09
C GLY A 159 0.68 29.37 11.16
N LYS A 160 0.52 28.57 10.10
CA LYS A 160 -0.37 27.39 10.11
C LYS A 160 0.40 26.11 10.46
N PRO A 161 -0.18 25.19 11.26
CA PRO A 161 0.37 23.86 11.47
C PRO A 161 0.61 23.18 10.12
N TYR A 162 1.87 22.89 9.85
CA TYR A 162 2.39 22.15 8.73
C TYR A 162 2.07 20.66 8.96
N ASN A 163 0.87 20.26 8.55
CA ASN A 163 0.57 18.86 8.29
C ASN A 163 1.44 18.45 7.10
N GLY A 164 2.59 17.81 7.36
CA GLY A 164 3.54 17.41 6.32
C GLY A 164 2.83 16.57 5.25
N SER A 165 2.60 17.20 4.11
CA SER A 165 1.79 16.66 3.01
C SER A 165 2.70 16.22 1.87
N LEU A 166 2.20 15.34 1.01
CA LEU A 166 2.84 14.93 -0.23
C LEU A 166 3.42 16.11 -1.02
N SER A 167 2.73 17.26 -1.03
CA SER A 167 3.18 18.50 -1.67
C SER A 167 4.56 18.98 -1.18
N GLN A 168 4.87 18.82 0.11
CA GLN A 168 6.18 19.20 0.65
C GLN A 168 7.28 18.26 0.20
N SER A 169 7.03 16.94 0.22
CA SER A 169 8.00 15.95 -0.25
C SER A 169 8.34 16.21 -1.72
N LEU A 170 7.35 16.60 -2.52
CA LEU A 170 7.53 16.98 -3.91
C LEU A 170 8.34 18.28 -4.06
N GLU A 171 8.05 19.30 -3.26
CA GLU A 171 8.81 20.55 -3.29
C GLU A 171 10.29 20.33 -2.96
N ILE A 172 10.56 19.54 -1.92
CA ILE A 172 11.93 19.12 -1.57
C ILE A 172 12.56 18.40 -2.76
N TYR A 173 11.86 17.42 -3.33
CA TYR A 173 12.39 16.66 -4.45
C TYR A 173 12.72 17.53 -5.66
N ILE A 174 11.82 18.41 -6.10
CA ILE A 174 12.06 19.28 -7.27
C ILE A 174 13.28 20.17 -7.06
N ARG A 175 13.47 20.68 -5.83
CA ARG A 175 14.59 21.57 -5.50
C ARG A 175 15.91 20.83 -5.31
N GLU A 176 15.86 19.55 -4.93
CA GLU A 176 17.02 18.77 -4.48
C GLU A 176 17.33 17.56 -5.36
N LYS A 177 16.56 17.30 -6.43
CA LYS A 177 16.70 16.11 -7.30
C LYS A 177 18.12 15.90 -7.85
N ASP A 178 18.84 16.98 -8.07
CA ASP A 178 20.21 16.97 -8.62
C ASP A 178 21.28 17.13 -7.52
N SER A 179 20.89 17.30 -6.25
CA SER A 179 21.83 17.53 -5.15
C SER A 179 22.47 16.24 -4.66
N GLU A 180 23.77 16.28 -4.37
CA GLU A 180 24.50 15.13 -3.80
C GLU A 180 23.90 14.71 -2.45
N LYS A 181 23.42 15.67 -1.65
CA LYS A 181 22.71 15.41 -0.40
C LYS A 181 21.54 14.45 -0.61
N LEU A 182 20.70 14.66 -1.62
CA LEU A 182 19.58 13.75 -1.88
C LEU A 182 20.08 12.37 -2.33
N LYS A 183 21.03 12.33 -3.27
CA LYS A 183 21.58 11.08 -3.83
C LYS A 183 22.20 10.20 -2.74
N GLU A 184 22.93 10.79 -1.81
CA GLU A 184 23.57 10.11 -0.68
C GLU A 184 22.57 9.73 0.44
N SER A 185 21.51 10.51 0.61
CA SER A 185 20.57 10.31 1.72
C SER A 185 19.54 9.20 1.48
N ILE A 186 19.17 8.95 0.22
CA ILE A 186 18.17 7.94 -0.15
C ILE A 186 18.82 6.56 -0.15
N SER A 187 18.46 5.74 0.83
CA SER A 187 18.98 4.37 0.96
C SER A 187 18.60 3.46 -0.21
N GLU A 188 19.37 2.40 -0.42
CA GLU A 188 19.03 1.37 -1.41
C GLU A 188 17.73 0.65 -1.05
N ASP A 189 17.44 0.47 0.25
CA ASP A 189 16.17 -0.09 0.71
C ASP A 189 14.97 0.78 0.28
N ALA A 190 15.09 2.11 0.39
CA ALA A 190 14.06 3.03 -0.09
C ALA A 190 13.85 2.89 -1.62
N LYS A 191 14.94 2.82 -2.40
CA LYS A 191 14.87 2.60 -3.86
C LYS A 191 14.21 1.27 -4.20
N ASN A 192 14.59 0.21 -3.50
CA ASN A 192 14.00 -1.11 -3.66
C ASN A 192 12.49 -1.09 -3.33
N PHE A 193 12.09 -0.45 -2.23
CA PHE A 193 10.67 -0.34 -1.92
C PHE A 193 9.90 0.43 -2.99
N ILE A 194 10.47 1.49 -3.57
CA ILE A 194 9.84 2.19 -4.70
C ILE A 194 9.61 1.25 -5.89
N ARG A 195 10.60 0.42 -6.25
CA ARG A 195 10.51 -0.56 -7.33
C ARG A 195 9.39 -1.59 -7.09
N TYR A 196 9.27 -2.09 -5.86
CA TYR A 196 8.34 -3.17 -5.52
C TYR A 196 6.98 -2.69 -4.96
N SER A 197 6.80 -1.39 -4.75
CA SER A 197 5.57 -0.83 -4.16
C SER A 197 4.30 -1.11 -4.95
N HIS A 198 4.40 -1.34 -6.25
CA HIS A 198 3.25 -1.64 -7.12
C HIS A 198 3.48 -2.97 -7.86
N THR A 199 4.17 -3.92 -7.25
CA THR A 199 4.24 -5.30 -7.76
C THR A 199 3.20 -6.19 -7.08
N LEU A 200 2.98 -7.38 -7.65
CA LEU A 200 1.88 -8.29 -7.30
C LEU A 200 1.71 -8.50 -5.80
N GLY A 201 2.82 -8.77 -5.12
CA GLY A 201 2.83 -9.10 -3.70
C GLY A 201 2.46 -7.95 -2.78
N ASN A 202 2.34 -6.71 -3.25
CA ASN A 202 1.84 -5.58 -2.46
C ASN A 202 0.32 -5.34 -2.64
N PHE A 203 -0.38 -6.11 -3.49
CA PHE A 203 -1.83 -5.96 -3.67
C PHE A 203 -2.62 -7.11 -3.04
N ILE A 204 -3.74 -6.78 -2.40
CA ILE A 204 -4.64 -7.77 -1.80
C ILE A 204 -6.11 -7.42 -2.07
N PRO A 205 -6.97 -8.38 -2.45
CA PRO A 205 -8.42 -8.14 -2.51
C PRO A 205 -8.97 -7.83 -1.12
N VAL A 206 -9.73 -6.74 -0.99
CA VAL A 206 -10.36 -6.33 0.27
C VAL A 206 -11.84 -5.98 0.06
N PRO A 207 -12.67 -5.97 1.12
CA PRO A 207 -14.06 -5.57 1.01
C PRO A 207 -14.24 -4.20 0.32
N ALA A 208 -15.09 -4.16 -0.70
CA ALA A 208 -15.22 -3.01 -1.58
C ALA A 208 -15.59 -1.72 -0.85
N LYS A 209 -15.01 -0.59 -1.30
CA LYS A 209 -15.33 0.82 -0.96
C LYS A 209 -15.22 1.24 0.51
N THR A 210 -15.06 0.30 1.44
CA THR A 210 -15.31 0.52 2.87
C THR A 210 -14.14 0.13 3.76
N PHE A 211 -13.16 -0.58 3.21
CA PHE A 211 -11.99 -1.04 3.94
C PHE A 211 -10.85 0.00 3.97
N ASN A 212 -10.45 0.52 2.80
CA ASN A 212 -9.21 1.30 2.65
C ASN A 212 -9.20 2.62 3.46
N VAL A 213 -10.19 3.50 3.28
CA VAL A 213 -10.20 4.83 3.94
C VAL A 213 -10.16 4.75 5.48
N PRO A 214 -11.01 3.93 6.14
CA PRO A 214 -10.94 3.77 7.59
C PRO A 214 -9.64 3.11 8.06
N ARG A 215 -9.18 2.07 7.34
CA ARG A 215 -7.91 1.38 7.63
C ARG A 215 -6.74 2.36 7.59
N SER A 216 -6.60 3.15 6.52
CA SER A 216 -5.57 4.17 6.36
C SER A 216 -5.57 5.16 7.52
N THR A 217 -6.74 5.56 8.01
CA THR A 217 -6.85 6.47 9.15
C THR A 217 -6.28 5.85 10.44
N SER A 218 -6.60 4.57 10.70
CA SER A 218 -6.27 3.84 11.92
C SER A 218 -4.83 3.30 11.95
N THR A 219 -4.34 2.85 10.81
CA THR A 219 -3.07 2.13 10.67
C THR A 219 -2.04 2.87 9.83
N LYS A 220 -2.38 4.07 9.30
CA LYS A 220 -1.50 4.87 8.44
C LYS A 220 -0.96 4.10 7.23
N ASP A 221 -1.80 3.24 6.67
CA ASP A 221 -1.47 2.38 5.54
C ASP A 221 -0.43 1.30 5.80
N TYR A 222 -0.14 0.96 7.07
CA TYR A 222 0.76 -0.14 7.39
C TYR A 222 0.01 -1.46 7.55
N TRP A 223 0.44 -2.46 6.78
CA TRP A 223 -0.26 -3.74 6.74
C TRP A 223 0.04 -4.63 7.94
N ASP A 224 1.18 -4.50 8.59
CA ASP A 224 1.48 -5.23 9.83
C ASP A 224 0.52 -4.85 10.96
N LEU A 225 0.21 -3.56 11.12
CA LEU A 225 -0.82 -3.08 12.04
C LEU A 225 -2.23 -3.56 11.66
N THR A 226 -2.52 -3.60 10.36
CA THR A 226 -3.79 -4.12 9.83
C THR A 226 -3.93 -5.61 10.15
N LEU A 227 -2.90 -6.40 9.86
CA LEU A 227 -2.84 -7.83 10.15
C LEU A 227 -2.94 -8.08 11.65
N LEU A 228 -2.31 -7.26 12.50
CA LEU A 228 -2.37 -7.45 13.94
C LEU A 228 -3.81 -7.31 14.47
N ARG A 229 -4.58 -6.36 13.94
CA ARG A 229 -6.03 -6.24 14.25
C ARG A 229 -6.80 -7.47 13.81
N ILE A 230 -6.53 -7.97 12.59
CA ILE A 230 -7.21 -9.14 12.04
C ILE A 230 -6.84 -10.40 12.84
N TYR A 231 -5.57 -10.60 13.14
CA TYR A 231 -5.05 -11.71 13.94
C TYR A 231 -5.73 -11.74 15.32
N ASN A 232 -5.72 -10.61 16.05
CA ASN A 232 -6.37 -10.53 17.36
C ASN A 232 -7.86 -10.83 17.28
N TRP A 233 -8.55 -10.39 16.21
CA TRP A 233 -9.95 -10.74 16.00
C TRP A 233 -10.14 -12.26 15.82
N TYR A 234 -9.29 -12.95 15.05
CA TYR A 234 -9.35 -14.42 14.97
C TYR A 234 -9.09 -15.06 16.34
N LYS A 235 -8.08 -14.61 17.08
CA LYS A 235 -7.78 -15.13 18.42
C LYS A 235 -8.94 -15.01 19.40
N GLU A 236 -9.75 -13.97 19.29
CA GLU A 236 -10.94 -13.75 20.10
C GLU A 236 -12.16 -14.60 19.67
N ASN A 237 -12.20 -15.06 18.41
CA ASN A 237 -13.38 -15.69 17.81
C ASN A 237 -13.20 -17.17 17.41
N GLU A 238 -11.96 -17.67 17.36
CA GLU A 238 -11.67 -19.08 17.13
C GLU A 238 -11.97 -19.94 18.37
N SER A 239 -12.50 -21.13 18.15
CA SER A 239 -12.57 -22.15 19.20
C SER A 239 -11.20 -22.80 19.46
N SER A 240 -11.15 -23.67 20.46
CA SER A 240 -9.94 -24.43 20.84
C SER A 240 -9.34 -25.26 19.71
N ASP A 241 -10.11 -25.56 18.67
CA ASP A 241 -9.69 -26.28 17.47
C ASP A 241 -9.22 -25.36 16.32
N LYS A 242 -9.01 -24.06 16.58
CA LYS A 242 -8.63 -23.03 15.59
C LYS A 242 -9.60 -22.92 14.41
N SER A 243 -10.89 -23.10 14.67
CA SER A 243 -11.95 -22.91 13.67
C SER A 243 -12.91 -21.79 14.08
N LEU A 244 -13.43 -21.06 13.09
CA LEU A 244 -14.50 -20.10 13.30
C LEU A 244 -15.86 -20.80 13.30
N LYS A 245 -16.69 -20.47 14.28
CA LYS A 245 -18.13 -20.81 14.29
C LYS A 245 -18.90 -19.84 13.40
N LYS A 246 -18.62 -19.88 12.09
CA LYS A 246 -19.12 -18.94 11.06
C LYS A 246 -20.60 -18.59 11.24
N ASP A 247 -21.49 -19.58 11.29
CA ASP A 247 -22.93 -19.34 11.36
C ASP A 247 -23.34 -18.58 12.64
N ALA A 248 -22.71 -18.89 13.78
CA ALA A 248 -22.98 -18.20 15.04
C ALA A 248 -22.47 -16.75 15.01
N ILE A 249 -21.29 -16.52 14.43
CA ILE A 249 -20.72 -15.18 14.25
C ILE A 249 -21.61 -14.35 13.34
N LEU A 250 -21.96 -14.87 12.16
CA LEU A 250 -22.79 -14.16 11.19
C LEU A 250 -24.18 -13.85 11.74
N LYS A 251 -24.82 -14.80 12.43
CA LYS A 251 -26.11 -14.56 13.10
C LYS A 251 -26.01 -13.46 14.16
N THR A 252 -24.92 -13.39 14.91
CA THR A 252 -24.71 -12.33 15.91
C THR A 252 -24.58 -10.97 15.23
N VAL A 253 -23.72 -10.90 14.21
CA VAL A 253 -23.37 -9.65 13.51
C VAL A 253 -24.55 -9.09 12.69
N GLU A 254 -25.45 -9.94 12.19
CA GLU A 254 -26.67 -9.51 11.50
C GLU A 254 -27.61 -8.77 12.46
N ASN A 255 -27.82 -9.30 13.66
CA ASN A 255 -28.73 -8.74 14.65
C ASN A 255 -28.15 -7.52 15.39
N GLU A 256 -26.90 -7.60 15.87
CA GLU A 256 -26.22 -6.51 16.57
C GLU A 256 -24.70 -6.53 16.27
N CYS A 257 -24.18 -5.47 15.66
CA CYS A 257 -22.73 -5.27 15.59
C CYS A 257 -22.28 -4.67 16.93
N ASP A 258 -21.96 -5.55 17.88
CA ASP A 258 -21.40 -5.15 19.17
C ASP A 258 -19.94 -4.73 19.00
N CYS A 259 -19.68 -3.43 19.16
CA CYS A 259 -18.35 -2.86 19.07
C CYS A 259 -17.40 -3.35 20.17
N ASN A 260 -17.92 -3.90 21.27
CA ASN A 260 -17.11 -4.48 22.34
C ASN A 260 -16.63 -5.88 21.98
N LYS A 261 -17.46 -6.70 21.34
CA LYS A 261 -17.09 -8.05 20.87
C LYS A 261 -16.19 -8.05 19.63
N ASN A 262 -16.23 -6.98 18.84
CA ASN A 262 -15.42 -6.83 17.62
C ASN A 262 -14.50 -5.60 17.72
N LYS A 263 -13.93 -5.38 18.91
CA LYS A 263 -13.17 -4.18 19.24
C LYS A 263 -12.04 -3.92 18.24
N GLU A 264 -11.29 -4.96 17.87
CA GLU A 264 -10.16 -4.84 16.95
C GLU A 264 -10.59 -4.34 15.56
N LEU A 265 -11.66 -4.92 14.99
CA LEU A 265 -12.19 -4.48 13.69
C LEU A 265 -12.88 -3.12 13.79
N CYS A 266 -13.49 -2.78 14.93
CA CYS A 266 -14.05 -1.46 15.15
C CYS A 266 -12.97 -0.37 15.22
N LEU A 267 -11.83 -0.66 15.82
CA LEU A 267 -10.67 0.24 15.81
C LEU A 267 -10.03 0.33 14.43
N LEU A 268 -9.99 -0.77 13.68
CA LEU A 268 -9.49 -0.80 12.29
C LEU A 268 -10.38 0.03 11.34
N LEU A 269 -11.70 -0.11 11.46
CA LEU A 269 -12.66 0.37 10.47
C LEU A 269 -13.47 1.60 10.94
N GLY A 270 -12.92 2.36 11.87
CA GLY A 270 -13.49 3.64 12.32
C GLY A 270 -14.86 3.51 12.99
N ARG A 271 -15.14 2.36 13.62
CA ARG A 271 -16.41 2.01 14.29
C ARG A 271 -17.64 2.10 13.37
N ASN A 272 -17.44 2.10 12.06
CA ASN A 272 -18.55 2.03 11.11
C ASN A 272 -19.10 0.60 11.08
N ARG A 273 -20.32 0.42 11.60
CA ARG A 273 -20.96 -0.90 11.69
C ARG A 273 -21.05 -1.59 10.34
N ALA A 274 -21.40 -0.90 9.26
CA ALA A 274 -21.53 -1.53 7.94
C ALA A 274 -20.17 -2.09 7.45
N ASN A 275 -19.10 -1.31 7.62
CA ASN A 275 -17.75 -1.71 7.24
C ASN A 275 -17.27 -2.91 8.08
N VAL A 276 -17.51 -2.87 9.39
CA VAL A 276 -17.17 -3.97 10.31
C VAL A 276 -17.95 -5.24 9.94
N LYS A 277 -19.27 -5.15 9.70
CA LYS A 277 -20.08 -6.30 9.28
C LYS A 277 -19.55 -6.91 7.98
N LEU A 278 -19.20 -6.08 7.00
CA LEU A 278 -18.68 -6.56 5.72
C LEU A 278 -17.30 -7.22 5.87
N CYS A 279 -16.42 -6.64 6.68
CA CYS A 279 -15.12 -7.23 7.00
C CYS A 279 -15.25 -8.57 7.72
N ILE A 280 -16.16 -8.69 8.71
CA ILE A 280 -16.40 -9.97 9.38
C ILE A 280 -16.88 -11.03 8.38
N LYS A 281 -17.81 -10.68 7.47
CA LYS A 281 -18.25 -11.60 6.41
C LYS A 281 -17.07 -12.08 5.57
N TRP A 282 -16.20 -11.17 5.16
CA TRP A 282 -14.98 -11.48 4.41
C TRP A 282 -14.03 -12.41 5.19
N LEU A 283 -13.72 -12.09 6.45
CA LEU A 283 -12.85 -12.92 7.30
C LEU A 283 -13.45 -14.31 7.56
N CYS A 284 -14.77 -14.40 7.77
CA CYS A 284 -15.47 -15.66 7.97
C CYS A 284 -15.40 -16.61 6.75
N GLU A 285 -15.15 -16.11 5.53
CA GLU A 285 -14.96 -16.99 4.38
C GLU A 285 -13.66 -17.81 4.48
N PHE A 286 -12.62 -17.28 5.13
CA PHE A 286 -11.37 -18.01 5.31
C PHE A 286 -11.47 -19.09 6.39
N GLY A 287 -12.30 -18.87 7.41
CA GLY A 287 -12.63 -19.87 8.43
C GLY A 287 -11.62 -20.03 9.57
N SER A 288 -10.36 -19.66 9.39
CA SER A 288 -9.35 -19.55 10.45
C SER A 288 -8.22 -18.59 10.07
N TRP A 289 -7.42 -18.15 11.04
CA TRP A 289 -6.21 -17.36 10.82
C TRP A 289 -5.23 -18.08 9.89
N ASP A 290 -4.99 -19.37 10.13
CA ASP A 290 -4.05 -20.14 9.32
C ASP A 290 -4.50 -20.24 7.86
N SER A 291 -5.82 -20.39 7.65
CA SER A 291 -6.40 -20.39 6.30
C SER A 291 -6.35 -19.00 5.67
N PHE A 292 -6.59 -17.93 6.45
CA PHE A 292 -6.46 -16.55 6.00
C PHE A 292 -5.05 -16.25 5.51
N VAL A 293 -4.03 -16.66 6.26
CA VAL A 293 -2.62 -16.48 5.88
C VAL A 293 -2.32 -17.22 4.58
N LYS A 294 -2.65 -18.52 4.52
CA LYS A 294 -2.37 -19.36 3.35
C LYS A 294 -3.07 -18.88 2.08
N LYS A 295 -4.37 -18.59 2.17
CA LYS A 295 -5.18 -18.21 1.00
C LYS A 295 -4.92 -16.78 0.52
N ASN A 296 -4.32 -15.93 1.36
CA ASN A 296 -3.86 -14.59 0.96
C ASN A 296 -2.35 -14.52 0.67
N TYR A 297 -1.62 -15.63 0.76
CA TYR A 297 -0.17 -15.71 0.54
C TYR A 297 0.64 -14.82 1.51
N MET A 298 0.20 -14.75 2.78
CA MET A 298 0.75 -13.81 3.79
C MET A 298 1.85 -14.42 4.67
N GLN A 299 2.40 -15.58 4.30
CA GLN A 299 3.37 -16.33 5.12
C GLN A 299 4.60 -15.48 5.50
N SER A 300 5.09 -14.67 4.57
CA SER A 300 6.24 -13.78 4.81
C SER A 300 5.95 -12.64 5.81
N PHE A 301 4.69 -12.39 6.14
CA PHE A 301 4.26 -11.30 7.04
C PHE A 301 3.97 -11.77 8.47
N VAL A 302 4.14 -13.05 8.78
CA VAL A 302 3.72 -13.64 10.07
C VAL A 302 4.79 -14.59 10.60
N ILE A 303 4.73 -14.90 11.88
CA ILE A 303 5.60 -15.92 12.49
C ILE A 303 5.14 -17.31 12.02
N GLU A 304 6.04 -18.11 11.45
CA GLU A 304 5.76 -19.53 11.18
C GLU A 304 5.96 -20.34 12.47
N GLU A 305 4.90 -21.03 12.93
CA GLU A 305 4.94 -21.87 14.13
C GLU A 305 5.18 -23.36 13.80
N GLY A 306 5.32 -23.68 12.50
CA GLY A 306 5.49 -25.04 11.99
C GLY A 306 4.17 -25.81 11.87
N ASN A 307 4.22 -26.97 11.19
CA ASN A 307 3.06 -27.82 10.90
C ASN A 307 1.91 -27.08 10.17
N GLY A 308 2.23 -26.02 9.42
CA GLY A 308 1.26 -25.19 8.71
C GLY A 308 0.43 -24.26 9.61
N ASN A 309 0.90 -23.97 10.83
CA ASN A 309 0.35 -22.97 11.73
C ASN A 309 1.14 -21.66 11.62
N TYR A 310 0.44 -20.55 11.83
CA TYR A 310 1.00 -19.21 11.83
C TYR A 310 0.62 -18.46 13.10
N GLY A 311 1.60 -17.75 13.65
CA GLY A 311 1.48 -16.93 14.83
C GLY A 311 1.13 -15.48 14.50
N GLU A 312 1.57 -14.59 15.38
CA GLU A 312 1.37 -13.14 15.25
C GLU A 312 2.06 -12.58 13.99
N PRO A 313 1.54 -11.48 13.40
CA PRO A 313 2.24 -10.75 12.36
C PRO A 313 3.62 -10.25 12.79
N LEU A 314 4.49 -10.01 11.81
CA LEU A 314 5.82 -9.45 12.03
C LEU A 314 5.77 -7.92 11.90
N GLU A 315 6.36 -7.20 12.86
CA GLU A 315 6.51 -5.75 12.77
C GLU A 315 7.34 -5.34 11.53
N LEU A 316 7.00 -4.22 10.92
CA LEU A 316 7.80 -3.62 9.83
C LEU A 316 9.03 -2.87 10.35
N TRP A 317 9.01 -2.46 11.62
CA TRP A 317 10.18 -2.00 12.37
C TRP A 317 9.96 -2.25 13.84
N LYS A 318 11.04 -2.32 14.62
CA LYS A 318 10.95 -2.66 16.04
C LYS A 318 10.06 -1.68 16.83
N GLY A 319 9.11 -2.24 17.59
CA GLY A 319 8.21 -1.49 18.47
C GLY A 319 7.03 -0.82 17.77
N HIS A 320 6.76 -1.17 16.51
CA HIS A 320 5.61 -0.66 15.77
C HIS A 320 4.26 -1.10 16.37
N PHE A 321 4.21 -2.25 17.05
CA PHE A 321 3.02 -2.78 17.69
C PHE A 321 2.73 -2.17 19.07
N GLU A 322 3.55 -1.24 19.57
CA GLU A 322 3.29 -0.58 20.84
C GLU A 322 1.90 0.10 20.86
N ARG A 323 1.14 -0.16 21.94
CA ARG A 323 -0.23 0.36 22.13
C ARG A 323 -0.33 1.29 23.33
N ASN A 324 -1.28 2.22 23.24
CA ASN A 324 -1.78 2.99 24.37
C ASN A 324 -2.79 2.16 25.19
N GLU A 325 -3.18 2.66 26.37
CA GLU A 325 -4.17 2.01 27.25
C GLU A 325 -5.53 1.78 26.56
N ASP A 326 -5.92 2.70 25.67
CA ASP A 326 -7.16 2.60 24.88
C ASP A 326 -7.05 1.62 23.68
N SER A 327 -5.92 0.90 23.59
CA SER A 327 -5.58 -0.06 22.53
C SER A 327 -5.30 0.56 21.16
N THR A 328 -5.23 1.89 21.02
CA THR A 328 -4.72 2.54 19.81
C THR A 328 -3.21 2.36 19.69
N PHE A 329 -2.66 2.44 18.48
CA PHE A 329 -1.22 2.34 18.27
C PHE A 329 -0.53 3.63 18.74
N LYS A 330 0.52 3.48 19.55
CA LYS A 330 1.23 4.59 20.18
C LYS A 330 2.00 5.42 19.14
N ASN A 331 2.73 4.74 18.25
CA ASN A 331 3.51 5.36 17.19
C ASN A 331 3.24 4.63 15.86
N PRO A 332 2.10 4.88 15.20
CA PRO A 332 1.75 4.21 13.94
C PRO A 332 2.53 4.76 12.72
N MET A 333 3.58 5.54 12.95
CA MET A 333 4.44 6.15 11.93
C MET A 333 5.89 6.08 12.41
N PRO A 334 6.87 5.90 11.52
CA PRO A 334 8.27 5.89 11.91
C PRO A 334 8.66 7.24 12.49
N LEU A 335 9.45 7.21 13.55
CA LEU A 335 9.90 8.37 14.31
C LEU A 335 11.25 8.90 13.80
N CYS A 336 12.09 8.03 13.25
CA CYS A 336 13.44 8.33 12.76
C CYS A 336 13.74 7.67 11.40
N LYS A 337 14.92 7.98 10.86
CA LYS A 337 15.37 7.51 9.54
C LYS A 337 15.51 5.99 9.52
N GLU A 338 16.07 5.44 10.59
CA GLU A 338 16.36 4.02 10.77
C GLU A 338 15.06 3.19 10.74
N GLN A 339 13.99 3.66 11.37
CA GLN A 339 12.68 3.00 11.30
C GLN A 339 12.05 3.04 9.91
N CYS A 340 12.28 4.11 9.13
CA CYS A 340 11.87 4.14 7.73
C CYS A 340 12.65 3.10 6.91
N GLU A 341 13.95 2.97 7.15
CA GLU A 341 14.83 2.02 6.45
C GLU A 341 14.50 0.56 6.81
N GLU A 342 14.23 0.26 8.09
CA GLU A 342 13.68 -1.03 8.51
C GLU A 342 12.36 -1.34 7.79
N PHE A 343 11.44 -0.37 7.73
CA PHE A 343 10.18 -0.53 6.98
C PHE A 343 10.45 -0.85 5.51
N PHE A 344 11.30 -0.07 4.82
CA PHE A 344 11.55 -0.26 3.40
C PHE A 344 12.14 -1.64 3.11
N LYS A 345 13.10 -2.07 3.93
CA LYS A 345 13.71 -3.39 3.83
C LYS A 345 12.68 -4.50 4.07
N ASN A 346 12.03 -4.48 5.23
CA ASN A 346 11.11 -5.54 5.64
C ASN A 346 9.89 -5.62 4.73
N ALA A 347 9.29 -4.49 4.36
CA ALA A 347 8.16 -4.48 3.44
C ALA A 347 8.56 -5.06 2.07
N THR A 348 9.71 -4.66 1.54
CA THR A 348 10.18 -5.14 0.22
C THR A 348 10.45 -6.64 0.22
N GLU A 349 11.19 -7.15 1.20
CA GLU A 349 11.49 -8.58 1.30
C GLU A 349 10.20 -9.42 1.33
N ARG A 350 9.22 -9.00 2.15
CA ARG A 350 7.95 -9.71 2.29
C ARG A 350 7.06 -9.61 1.06
N ILE A 351 7.05 -8.45 0.38
CA ILE A 351 6.34 -8.25 -0.89
C ILE A 351 6.93 -9.16 -1.98
N LYS A 352 8.26 -9.29 -2.05
CA LYS A 352 8.92 -10.19 -3.01
C LYS A 352 8.52 -11.63 -2.80
N GLU A 353 8.66 -12.13 -1.59
CA GLU A 353 8.31 -13.53 -1.25
C GLU A 353 6.81 -13.80 -1.47
N ARG A 354 5.94 -12.85 -1.14
CA ARG A 354 4.51 -12.97 -1.45
C ARG A 354 4.24 -12.99 -2.96
N SER A 355 4.96 -12.16 -3.73
CA SER A 355 4.85 -12.15 -5.20
C SER A 355 5.23 -13.52 -5.79
N GLU A 356 6.28 -14.15 -5.27
CA GLU A 356 6.72 -15.50 -5.67
C GLU A 356 5.62 -16.53 -5.44
N ASN A 357 5.08 -16.59 -4.22
CA ASN A 357 4.00 -17.51 -3.87
C ASN A 357 2.75 -17.32 -4.75
N MET A 358 2.36 -16.06 -5.01
CA MET A 358 1.21 -15.75 -5.87
C MET A 358 1.47 -16.11 -7.34
N ALA A 359 2.67 -15.83 -7.85
CA ALA A 359 3.06 -16.13 -9.22
C ALA A 359 3.13 -17.64 -9.46
N GLU A 360 3.69 -18.40 -8.53
CA GLU A 360 3.70 -19.86 -8.59
C GLU A 360 2.30 -20.43 -8.65
N LYS A 361 1.38 -19.95 -7.80
CA LYS A 361 -0.01 -20.39 -7.84
C LYS A 361 -0.69 -20.04 -9.17
N PHE A 362 -0.47 -18.82 -9.65
CA PHE A 362 -1.01 -18.38 -10.94
C PHE A 362 -0.55 -19.33 -12.07
N GLN A 363 0.73 -19.70 -12.09
CA GLN A 363 1.24 -20.66 -13.07
C GLN A 363 0.65 -22.06 -12.92
N GLN A 364 0.53 -22.57 -11.69
CA GLN A 364 -0.06 -23.89 -11.45
C GLN A 364 -1.50 -23.99 -11.98
N ASN A 365 -2.28 -22.91 -11.86
CA ASN A 365 -3.67 -22.88 -12.32
C ASN A 365 -3.82 -22.61 -13.83
N ASN A 366 -2.76 -22.21 -14.54
CA ASN A 366 -2.77 -21.87 -15.97
C ASN A 366 -1.88 -22.79 -16.86
N ARG A 367 -1.31 -23.85 -16.28
CA ARG A 367 -0.73 -24.99 -17.01
C ARG A 367 -1.84 -25.95 -17.41
#